data_AF-A0A2W0B257-F1
#
_entry.id   AF-A0A2W0B257-F1
#
_cell.length_a   1.000
_cell.length_b   1.000
_cell.length_c   1.000
_cell.angle_alpha   90.00
_cell.angle_beta   90.00
_cell.angle_gamma   90.00
#
_symmetry.space_group_name_H-M   'P 1'
#
loop_
_entity.id
_entity.type
_entity.pdbx_description
1 polymer ?
#
loop_
_entity_poly.entity_id
_entity_poly.type
_entity_poly.pdbx_seq_one_letter_code
_entity_poly.pdbx_strand_id
1 'polypeptide(L)'
;MAVKTKQRFATVAQIDVPHGRNGKHKGIVSAILAELGDVKDGEALKIALTELGDSKENVRSALNRASHKLNRPLATAADAKFLYVWATTSASKRA
;
A
#
# COMPACT_ATOMS: atom_id res chain seq x y z
N MET A 1 16.73 6.32 -49.46
CA MET A 1 17.29 5.17 -48.73
C MET A 1 17.19 5.49 -47.24
N ALA A 2 16.22 4.91 -46.52
CA ALA A 2 15.92 5.28 -45.13
C ALA A 2 16.77 4.46 -44.15
N VAL A 3 17.52 5.15 -43.28
CA VAL A 3 18.37 4.57 -42.25
C VAL A 3 17.50 4.00 -41.13
N LYS A 4 17.47 2.67 -40.99
CA LYS A 4 16.77 1.97 -39.91
C LYS A 4 17.66 1.97 -38.67
N THR A 5 17.36 2.85 -37.72
CA THR A 5 18.03 2.87 -36.41
C THR A 5 17.78 1.56 -35.67
N LYS A 6 18.87 0.86 -35.34
CA LYS A 6 18.86 -0.38 -34.57
C LYS A 6 18.36 -0.05 -33.17
N GLN A 7 17.06 -0.27 -32.92
CA GLN A 7 16.52 -0.12 -31.57
C GLN A 7 17.25 -1.10 -30.64
N ARG A 8 17.91 -0.55 -29.62
CA ARG A 8 18.74 -1.28 -28.65
C ARG A 8 17.90 -2.08 -27.66
N PHE A 9 16.59 -1.87 -27.64
CA PHE A 9 15.63 -2.49 -26.75
C PHE A 9 14.38 -2.89 -27.54
N ALA A 10 13.81 -4.04 -27.22
CA ALA A 10 12.60 -4.54 -27.85
C ALA A 10 11.38 -3.75 -27.37
N THR A 11 10.54 -3.33 -28.32
CA THR A 11 9.23 -2.73 -28.04
C THR A 11 8.19 -3.84 -27.91
N VAL A 12 7.44 -3.86 -26.81
CA VAL A 12 6.33 -4.78 -26.58
C VAL A 12 5.02 -4.01 -26.65
N ALA A 13 3.96 -4.64 -27.18
CA ALA A 13 2.63 -4.04 -27.19
C ALA A 13 2.18 -3.75 -25.75
N GLN A 14 1.60 -2.57 -25.52
CA GLN A 14 1.16 -2.16 -24.17
C GLN A 14 0.17 -3.18 -23.56
N ILE A 15 -0.61 -3.88 -24.40
CA ILE A 15 -1.54 -4.93 -23.99
C ILE A 15 -0.84 -6.20 -23.45
N ASP A 16 0.36 -6.48 -23.93
CA ASP A 16 1.20 -7.62 -23.53
C ASP A 16 2.10 -7.26 -22.33
N VAL A 17 2.09 -6.00 -21.89
CA VAL A 17 2.69 -5.62 -20.61
C VAL A 17 1.81 -6.21 -19.52
N PRO A 18 2.32 -7.11 -18.66
CA PRO A 18 1.55 -7.64 -17.56
C PRO A 18 1.15 -6.49 -16.63
N HIS A 19 -0.08 -6.01 -16.78
CA HIS A 19 -0.73 -5.03 -15.89
C HIS A 19 -1.14 -5.67 -14.55
N GLY A 20 -0.53 -6.82 -14.20
CA GLY A 20 -0.88 -7.72 -13.11
C GLY A 20 -0.48 -7.23 -11.71
N ARG A 21 -0.53 -5.92 -11.45
CA ARG A 21 -0.26 -5.38 -10.10
C ARG A 21 -1.46 -4.72 -9.43
N ASN A 22 -2.61 -4.61 -10.10
CA ASN A 22 -3.72 -3.76 -9.62
C ASN A 22 -4.88 -4.50 -8.92
N GLY A 23 -4.88 -5.84 -8.90
CA GLY A 23 -6.02 -6.62 -8.37
C GLY A 23 -5.91 -6.97 -6.88
N LYS A 24 -4.93 -7.82 -6.52
CA LYS A 24 -4.85 -8.40 -5.17
C LYS A 24 -4.39 -7.40 -4.10
N HIS A 25 -3.39 -6.57 -4.44
CA HIS A 25 -2.81 -5.58 -3.53
C HIS A 25 -3.84 -4.54 -3.05
N LYS A 26 -4.67 -4.04 -3.97
CA LYS A 26 -5.68 -3.04 -3.66
C LYS A 26 -6.79 -3.61 -2.76
N GLY A 27 -7.15 -4.88 -2.97
CA GLY A 27 -8.14 -5.58 -2.16
C GLY A 27 -7.70 -5.74 -0.71
N ILE A 28 -6.51 -6.30 -0.47
CA ILE A 28 -5.99 -6.51 0.89
C ILE A 28 -5.83 -5.20 1.65
N VAL A 29 -5.25 -4.17 1.02
CA VAL A 29 -5.10 -2.86 1.65
C VAL A 29 -6.47 -2.27 2.00
N SER A 30 -7.44 -2.33 1.09
CA SER A 30 -8.79 -1.82 1.35
C SER A 30 -9.50 -2.58 2.46
N ALA A 31 -9.31 -3.90 2.57
CA ALA A 31 -9.85 -4.71 3.64
C ALA A 31 -9.25 -4.33 5.00
N ILE A 32 -7.92 -4.21 5.07
CA ILE A 32 -7.21 -3.75 6.27
C ILE A 32 -7.73 -2.39 6.75
N LEU A 33 -8.01 -1.47 5.83
CA LEU A 33 -8.53 -0.14 6.17
C LEU A 33 -9.99 -0.17 6.63
N ALA A 34 -10.80 -1.05 6.07
CA ALA A 34 -12.17 -1.26 6.52
C ALA A 34 -12.17 -1.79 7.96
N GLU A 35 -11.32 -2.79 8.24
CA GLU A 35 -11.12 -3.30 9.59
C GLU A 35 -10.55 -2.24 10.54
N LEU A 36 -9.58 -1.42 10.08
CA LEU A 36 -9.04 -0.30 10.86
C LEU A 36 -10.10 0.77 11.16
N GLY A 37 -11.14 0.86 10.34
CA GLY A 37 -12.29 1.72 10.59
C GLY A 37 -13.05 1.35 11.85
N ASP A 38 -13.17 0.04 12.12
CA ASP A 38 -13.86 -0.56 13.27
C ASP A 38 -12.97 -0.71 14.51
N VAL A 39 -11.65 -0.71 14.34
CA VAL A 39 -10.69 -0.78 15.43
C VAL A 39 -10.74 0.49 16.28
N LYS A 40 -10.85 0.33 17.60
CA LYS A 40 -10.96 1.45 18.55
C LYS A 40 -9.66 2.22 18.68
N ASP A 41 -9.77 3.48 19.10
CA ASP A 41 -8.60 4.30 19.44
C ASP A 41 -7.75 3.59 20.51
N GLY A 42 -6.46 3.39 20.21
CA GLY A 42 -5.52 2.69 21.10
C GLY A 42 -5.26 1.22 20.75
N GLU A 43 -5.96 0.66 19.76
CA GLU A 43 -5.71 -0.68 19.24
C GLU A 43 -4.91 -0.64 17.93
N ALA A 44 -4.12 -1.69 17.69
CA ALA A 44 -3.30 -1.84 16.49
C ALA A 44 -3.61 -3.15 15.78
N LEU A 45 -3.81 -3.08 14.47
CA LEU A 45 -3.90 -4.24 13.59
C LEU A 45 -2.51 -4.81 13.37
N LYS A 46 -2.35 -6.09 13.69
CA LYS A 46 -1.14 -6.87 13.40
C LYS A 46 -1.38 -7.72 12.16
N ILE A 47 -0.61 -7.47 11.12
CA ILE A 47 -0.80 -8.09 9.79
C ILE A 47 0.50 -8.77 9.40
N ALA A 48 0.46 -10.02 8.97
CA ALA A 48 1.66 -10.72 8.53
C ALA A 48 2.07 -10.26 7.11
N LEU A 49 3.35 -9.90 6.92
CA LEU A 49 3.87 -9.50 5.60
C LEU A 49 3.77 -10.64 4.57
N THR A 50 3.76 -11.89 5.04
CA THR A 50 3.54 -13.08 4.21
C THR A 50 2.15 -13.12 3.58
N GLU A 51 1.14 -12.54 4.23
CA GLU A 51 -0.23 -12.46 3.69
C GLU A 51 -0.39 -11.31 2.71
N LEU A 52 0.43 -10.26 2.86
CA LEU A 52 0.44 -9.09 1.98
C LEU A 52 1.02 -9.39 0.59
N GLY A 53 1.93 -10.38 0.50
CA GLY A 53 2.54 -10.80 -0.77
C GLY A 53 3.38 -9.73 -1.47
N ASP A 54 3.70 -8.63 -0.76
CA ASP A 54 4.39 -7.45 -1.29
C ASP A 54 5.39 -6.90 -0.26
N SER A 55 6.26 -6.01 -0.72
CA SER A 55 7.28 -5.38 0.12
C SER A 55 6.67 -4.40 1.12
N LYS A 56 7.26 -4.33 2.32
CA LYS A 56 6.90 -3.39 3.40
C LYS A 56 6.73 -1.93 2.92
N GLU A 57 7.52 -1.48 1.95
CA GLU A 57 7.44 -0.13 1.38
C GLU A 57 6.17 0.11 0.58
N ASN A 58 5.75 -0.86 -0.24
CA ASN A 58 4.50 -0.76 -1.02
C ASN A 58 3.29 -0.71 -0.09
N VAL A 59 3.30 -1.56 0.95
CA VAL A 59 2.21 -1.62 1.92
C VAL A 59 2.13 -0.32 2.72
N ARG A 60 3.27 0.22 3.18
CA ARG A 60 3.34 1.55 3.80
C ARG A 60 2.79 2.64 2.88
N SER A 61 3.19 2.66 1.62
CA SER A 61 2.70 3.65 0.65
C SER A 61 1.20 3.54 0.45
N ALA A 62 0.66 2.33 0.36
CA ALA A 62 -0.75 2.08 0.16
C ALA A 62 -1.59 2.51 1.38
N LEU A 63 -1.12 2.20 2.59
CA LEU A 63 -1.71 2.67 3.85
C LEU A 63 -1.68 4.18 3.96
N ASN A 64 -0.55 4.81 3.65
CA ASN A 64 -0.43 6.26 3.68
C ASN A 64 -1.39 6.92 2.68
N ARG A 65 -1.50 6.40 1.46
CA ARG A 65 -2.47 6.92 0.48
C ARG A 65 -3.91 6.80 0.95
N ALA A 66 -4.23 5.72 1.66
CA ALA A 66 -5.57 5.51 2.16
C ALA A 66 -5.91 6.34 3.39
N SER A 67 -4.94 6.58 4.28
CA SER A 67 -5.11 7.50 5.41
C SER A 67 -5.54 8.87 4.95
N HIS A 68 -4.88 9.37 3.90
CA HIS A 68 -5.21 10.65 3.27
C HIS A 68 -6.63 10.65 2.68
N LYS A 69 -7.07 9.54 2.07
CA LYS A 69 -8.45 9.44 1.55
C LYS A 69 -9.51 9.43 2.65
N LEU A 70 -9.20 8.82 3.79
CA LEU A 70 -10.11 8.75 4.94
C LEU A 70 -10.00 10.00 5.84
N ASN A 71 -9.10 10.94 5.51
CA ASN A 71 -8.75 12.10 6.33
C ASN A 71 -8.48 11.74 7.81
N ARG A 72 -8.02 10.50 8.04
CA ARG A 72 -7.76 9.94 9.36
C ARG A 72 -6.25 9.68 9.45
N PRO A 73 -5.53 10.41 10.30
CA PRO A 73 -4.11 10.16 10.47
C PRO A 73 -3.95 8.77 11.12
N LEU A 74 -3.10 7.95 10.49
CA LEU A 74 -2.74 6.63 10.98
C LEU A 74 -1.23 6.54 11.06
N ALA A 75 -0.76 5.74 12.00
CA ALA A 75 0.64 5.42 12.16
C ALA A 75 0.87 3.97 11.72
N THR A 76 2.05 3.72 11.15
CA THR A 76 2.45 2.38 10.70
C THR A 76 3.83 2.04 11.22
N ALA A 77 3.95 0.88 11.86
CA ALA A 77 5.23 0.25 12.15
C ALA A 77 5.36 -1.04 11.34
N ALA A 78 6.58 -1.38 10.96
CA ALA A 78 6.87 -2.59 10.20
C ALA A 78 8.12 -3.24 10.78
N ASP A 79 8.01 -4.53 11.10
CA ASP A 79 9.13 -5.38 11.48
C ASP A 79 9.51 -6.30 10.31
N ALA A 80 10.41 -7.26 10.56
CA ALA A 80 10.84 -8.25 9.56
C ALA A 80 9.70 -9.17 9.08
N LYS A 81 8.64 -9.35 9.87
CA LYS A 81 7.56 -10.33 9.61
C LYS A 81 6.16 -9.74 9.69
N PHE A 82 5.96 -8.65 10.41
CA PHE A 82 4.65 -8.10 10.71
C PHE A 82 4.60 -6.61 10.42
N LEU A 83 3.43 -6.15 10.01
CA LEU A 83 3.06 -4.76 9.90
C LEU A 83 2.04 -4.44 10.99
N TYR A 84 2.27 -3.36 11.71
CA TYR A 84 1.37 -2.83 12.72
C TYR A 84 0.78 -1.52 12.22
N VAL A 85 -0.54 -1.41 12.29
CA VAL A 85 -1.27 -0.22 11.85
C VAL A 85 -2.25 0.19 12.93
N TRP A 86 -2.24 1.46 13.33
CA TRP A 86 -3.19 2.00 14.28
C TRP A 86 -3.62 3.41 13.89
N ALA A 87 -4.85 3.76 14.23
CA ALA A 87 -5.31 5.14 14.13
C ALA A 87 -4.57 5.99 15.17
N THR A 88 -3.99 7.12 14.76
CA THR A 88 -3.47 8.10 15.70
C THR A 88 -4.53 9.17 15.86
N THR A 89 -5.10 9.33 17.05
CA THR A 89 -5.93 10.50 17.32
C THR A 89 -5.00 11.72 17.32
N SER A 90 -5.08 12.54 16.27
CA SER A 90 -4.38 13.84 16.25
C SER A 90 -5.02 14.84 17.23
N ALA A 91 -5.92 14.40 18.12
CA ALA A 91 -6.51 15.20 19.18
C ALA A 91 -5.76 15.06 20.51
N SER A 92 -4.45 14.80 20.51
CA SER A 92 -3.60 15.15 21.66
C SER A 92 -3.47 16.67 21.75
N LYS A 93 -4.55 17.28 22.22
CA LYS A 93 -4.64 18.46 23.08
C LYS A 93 -3.27 19.10 23.36
N ARG A 94 -2.95 20.16 22.63
CA ARG A 94 -2.08 21.21 23.18
C ARG A 94 -2.95 21.99 24.16
N ALA A 95 -2.72 21.70 25.44
CA ALA A 95 -3.19 22.50 26.57
C ALA A 95 -2.56 23.89 26.54
#